data_AF-A0A3N2N0T2-F1
#
_entry.id   AF-A0A3N2N0T2-F1
#
_cell.length_a   1.000
_cell.length_b   1.000
_cell.length_c   1.000
_cell.angle_alpha   90.00
_cell.angle_beta   90.00
_cell.angle_gamma   90.00
#
_symmetry.space_group_name_H-M   'P 1'
#
loop_
_entity.id
_entity.type
_entity.pdbx_description
1 polymer ?
#
loop_
_entity_poly.entity_id
_entity_poly.type
_entity_poly.pdbx_seq_one_letter_code
_entity_poly.pdbx_strand_id
1 'polypeptide(L)' 'MQQPIEKVNPVVRVWHFYRDGFRAMTVGRYLWALILIKLFILFFVFKLFFFPDLLKRDYDNDRDRAQAVRTALTDDRR' A
#
# COMPACT_ATOMS: atom_id res chain seq x y z
N MET A 1 8.95 51.61 -7.54
CA MET A 1 8.59 50.63 -6.49
C MET A 1 8.53 49.26 -7.14
N GLN A 2 9.61 48.49 -7.09
CA GLN A 2 9.63 47.13 -7.65
C GLN A 2 9.10 46.17 -6.58
N GLN A 3 7.97 45.51 -6.83
CA GLN A 3 7.48 44.49 -5.91
C GLN A 3 8.38 43.25 -5.99
N PRO A 4 8.72 42.61 -4.86
CA PRO A 4 9.51 41.39 -4.86
C PRO A 4 8.70 40.26 -5.50
N ILE A 5 9.26 39.63 -6.53
CA ILE A 5 8.61 38.53 -7.23
C ILE A 5 8.68 37.30 -6.31
N GLU A 6 7.59 37.05 -5.60
CA GLU A 6 7.43 35.84 -4.78
C GLU A 6 7.56 34.62 -5.70
N LYS A 7 8.64 33.86 -5.51
CA LYS A 7 8.88 32.64 -6.30
C LYS A 7 7.89 31.58 -5.85
N VAL A 8 6.71 31.57 -6.48
CA VAL A 8 5.70 30.54 -6.25
C VAL A 8 6.32 29.19 -6.60
N ASN A 9 6.42 28.31 -5.61
CA ASN A 9 7.05 27.02 -5.81
C ASN A 9 6.21 26.20 -6.82
N PRO A 10 6.76 25.82 -7.98
CA PRO A 10 6.02 25.10 -9.01
C PRO A 10 5.45 23.77 -8.49
N VAL A 11 6.12 23.14 -7.52
CA VAL A 11 5.64 21.92 -6.85
C VAL A 11 4.32 22.17 -6.13
N VAL A 12 4.22 23.29 -5.41
CA VAL A 12 3.01 23.68 -4.68
C VAL A 12 1.85 23.94 -5.65
N ARG A 13 2.15 24.56 -6.80
CA ARG A 13 1.15 24.81 -7.85
C ARG A 13 0.61 23.51 -8.47
N VAL A 14 1.49 22.57 -8.79
CA VAL A 14 1.11 21.26 -9.34
C VAL A 14 0.28 20.46 -8.33
N TRP A 15 0.67 20.49 -7.05
CA TRP A 15 -0.10 19.85 -5.98
C TRP A 15 -1.52 20.41 -5.85
N HIS A 16 -1.67 21.74 -5.83
CA HIS A 16 -2.99 22.38 -5.77
C HIS A 16 -3.84 22.02 -6.98
N PHE A 17 -3.27 22.07 -8.19
CA PHE A 17 -3.99 21.69 -9.41
C PHE A 17 -4.52 20.25 -9.35
N TYR A 18 -3.69 19.29 -8.94
CA TYR A 18 -4.10 17.89 -8.81
C TYR A 18 -5.17 17.70 -7.73
N ARG A 19 -4.98 18.32 -6.57
CA ARG A 19 -5.93 18.25 -5.45
C ARG A 19 -7.28 18.87 -5.83
N ASP A 20 -7.27 20.03 -6.46
CA ASP A 20 -8.48 20.78 -6.81
C ASP A 20 -9.22 20.11 -7.97
N GLY A 21 -8.48 19.63 -8.99
CA GLY A 21 -9.05 18.84 -10.08
C GLY A 21 -9.67 17.53 -9.58
N PHE A 22 -8.98 16.82 -8.70
CA PHE A 22 -9.49 15.59 -8.10
C PHE A 22 -10.74 15.82 -7.25
N ARG A 23 -10.79 16.92 -6.49
CA ARG A 23 -11.92 17.25 -5.62
C ARG A 23 -13.14 17.76 -6.39
N ALA A 24 -12.93 18.47 -7.50
CA ALA A 24 -13.99 18.97 -8.37
C ALA A 24 -14.65 17.86 -9.22
N MET A 25 -14.00 16.71 -9.37
CA MET A 25 -14.54 15.56 -10.11
C MET A 25 -15.53 14.76 -9.28
N THR A 26 -16.83 14.97 -9.53
CA THR A 26 -17.90 14.16 -8.93
C THR A 26 -17.79 12.69 -9.35
N VAL A 27 -17.68 12.39 -10.65
CA VAL A 27 -17.56 11.02 -11.17
C VAL A 27 -16.21 10.39 -10.83
N GLY A 28 -15.12 11.15 -10.95
CA GLY A 28 -13.77 10.68 -10.67
C GLY A 28 -13.60 10.19 -9.23
N ARG A 29 -14.23 10.85 -8.26
CA ARG A 29 -14.24 10.43 -6.86
C ARG A 29 -14.88 9.05 -6.66
N TYR A 30 -16.00 8.77 -7.33
CA TYR A 30 -16.65 7.45 -7.25
C TYR A 30 -15.81 6.37 -7.91
N LEU A 31 -15.20 6.66 -9.08
CA LEU A 31 -14.30 5.72 -9.74
C LEU A 31 -13.07 5.39 -8.88
N TRP A 32 -12.46 6.41 -8.25
CA TRP A 32 -11.35 6.19 -7.33
C TRP A 32 -11.76 5.39 -6.10
N ALA A 33 -12.93 5.66 -5.53
CA ALA A 33 -13.48 4.86 -4.45
C ALA A 33 -13.67 3.39 -4.87
N LEU A 34 -14.19 3.14 -6.07
CA LEU A 34 -14.33 1.79 -6.63
C LEU A 34 -12.97 1.09 -6.80
N ILE A 35 -11.94 1.80 -7.26
CA ILE A 35 -10.58 1.26 -7.38
C ILE A 35 -10.03 0.91 -6.00
N LEU A 36 -10.14 1.82 -5.02
CA LEU A 36 -9.68 1.57 -3.64
C LEU A 36 -10.40 0.39 -3.00
N ILE A 37 -11.72 0.28 -3.19
CA ILE A 37 -12.49 -0.86 -2.71
C ILE A 37 -12.01 -2.16 -3.36
N LYS A 38 -11.81 -2.18 -4.68
CA LYS A 38 -11.26 -3.35 -5.37
C LYS A 38 -9.89 -3.72 -4.84
N LEU A 39 -8.98 -2.75 -4.69
CA LEU A 39 -7.63 -3.00 -4.15
C LEU A 39 -7.69 -3.52 -2.71
N PHE A 40 -8.58 -2.99 -1.87
CA PHE A 40 -8.79 -3.46 -0.52
C PHE A 40 -9.31 -4.90 -0.51
N ILE A 41 -10.35 -5.21 -1.30
CA ILE A 41 -10.92 -6.56 -1.40
C ILE A 41 -9.87 -7.53 -1.94
N LEU A 42 -9.17 -7.19 -3.02
CA LEU A 42 -8.11 -8.02 -3.57
C LEU A 42 -7.03 -8.28 -2.52
N PHE A 43 -6.53 -7.25 -1.84
CA PHE A 43 -5.52 -7.43 -0.81
C PHE A 43 -6.04 -8.27 0.37
N PHE A 44 -7.27 -8.04 0.83
CA PHE A 44 -7.84 -8.74 1.97
C PHE A 44 -8.13 -10.22 1.66
N VAL A 45 -8.78 -10.50 0.54
CA VAL A 45 -9.06 -11.85 0.05
C VAL A 45 -7.75 -12.57 -0.24
N PHE A 46 -6.83 -11.97 -1.01
CA PHE A 46 -5.54 -12.62 -1.27
C PHE A 46 -4.76 -12.87 0.01
N LYS A 47 -4.73 -11.93 0.96
CA LYS A 47 -4.09 -12.13 2.25
C LYS A 47 -4.72 -13.30 3.02
N LEU A 48 -6.04 -13.36 3.12
CA LEU A 48 -6.71 -14.37 3.94
C LEU A 48 -6.64 -15.78 3.31
N PHE A 49 -6.73 -15.88 1.98
CA PHE A 49 -6.71 -17.16 1.27
C PHE A 49 -5.31 -17.64 0.90
N PHE A 50 -4.39 -16.76 0.48
CA PHE A 50 -3.04 -17.13 0.04
C PHE A 50 -1.99 -17.01 1.14
N PHE A 51 -2.26 -16.30 2.23
CA PHE A 51 -1.37 -16.19 3.38
C PHE A 51 -2.09 -16.54 4.70
N PRO A 52 -2.64 -17.76 4.83
CA PRO A 52 -3.09 -18.24 6.13
C PRO A 52 -1.92 -18.22 7.13
N ASP A 53 -2.22 -18.07 8.43
CA ASP A 53 -1.22 -17.99 9.50
C ASP A 53 -0.64 -19.39 9.80
N LEU A 54 0.03 -19.98 8.81
CA LEU A 54 0.56 -21.36 8.81
C LEU A 54 1.55 -21.57 9.96
N LEU A 55 2.40 -20.57 10.22
CA LEU A 55 3.42 -20.66 11.25
C LEU A 55 2.80 -20.73 12.65
N LYS A 56 1.68 -20.04 12.91
CA LYS A 56 0.99 -20.14 14.19
C LYS A 56 0.16 -21.42 14.33
N ARG A 57 -0.31 -21.99 13.22
CA ARG A 57 -1.07 -23.24 13.25
C ARG A 57 -0.18 -24.43 13.54
N ASP A 58 1.03 -24.45 12.96
CA ASP A 58 1.86 -25.65 12.93
C ASP A 58 2.96 -25.66 14.03
N TYR A 59 3.10 -24.59 14.81
CA TYR A 59 4.11 -24.46 15.88
C TYR A 59 3.59 -23.68 17.08
N ASP A 60 3.82 -24.19 18.29
CA ASP A 60 3.37 -23.55 19.53
C ASP A 60 4.29 -22.40 20.00
N ASN A 61 5.61 -22.55 19.83
CA ASN A 61 6.59 -21.58 20.32
C ASN A 61 7.32 -20.83 19.19
N ASP A 62 7.76 -19.59 19.47
CA ASP A 62 8.43 -18.73 18.47
C ASP A 62 9.79 -19.26 18.02
N ARG A 63 10.45 -20.06 18.86
CA ARG A 63 11.78 -20.61 18.56
C ARG A 63 11.69 -21.63 17.43
N ASP A 64 10.72 -22.53 17.50
CA ASP A 64 10.49 -23.57 16.51
C ASP A 64 9.98 -22.97 15.19
N ARG A 65 9.11 -21.95 15.26
CA ARG A 65 8.69 -21.15 14.10
C ARG A 65 9.89 -20.55 13.36
N ALA A 66 10.78 -19.89 14.11
CA ALA A 66 11.95 -19.24 13.52
C ALA A 66 12.94 -20.26 12.94
N GLN A 67 13.11 -21.42 13.59
CA GLN A 67 13.99 -22.49 13.12
C GLN A 67 13.47 -23.12 11.81
N ALA A 68 12.18 -23.39 11.70
CA ALA A 68 11.58 -23.94 10.49
C ALA A 68 11.75 -23.02 9.27
N VAL A 69 11.52 -21.71 9.44
CA VAL A 69 11.71 -20.71 8.38
C VAL A 69 13.19 -20.61 7.97
N ARG A 70 14.11 -20.62 8.95
CA ARG A 70 15.55 -20.56 8.66
C ARG A 70 15.98 -21.75 7.80
N THR A 71 15.61 -22.97 8.21
CA THR A 71 15.94 -24.18 7.45
C THR A 71 15.38 -24.11 6.04
N ALA A 72 14.12 -23.68 5.85
CA ALA A 72 13.51 -23.57 4.52
C ALA A 72 14.19 -22.54 3.59
N LEU A 73 14.87 -21.52 4.13
CA LEU A 73 15.56 -20.49 3.35
C LEU A 73 17.05 -20.78 3.12
N THR A 74 17.68 -21.55 4.01
CA THR A 74 19.11 -21.91 3.90
C THR A 74 19.33 -23.29 3.29
N ASP A 75 18.28 -24.09 3.13
CA ASP A 75 18.38 -25.38 2.44
C ASP A 75 18.54 -25.14 0.93
N ASP A 76 19.79 -25.04 0.52
CA ASP A 76 20.25 -24.79 -0.85
C ASP A 76 20.06 -26.02 -1.77
N ARG A 77 19.44 -27.12 -1.27
CA ARG A 77 19.25 -28.39 -1.98
C ARG A 77 17.84 -28.60 -2.54
N ARG A 78 17.27 -27.57 -3.19
CA ARG A 78 16.03 -27.71 -3.96
C ARG A 78 16.09 -27.05 -5.33
#